data_AF-A0A231VPK6-F1
#
_entry.id   AF-A0A231VPK6-F1
#
_cell.length_a   1.000
_cell.length_b   1.000
_cell.length_c   1.000
_cell.angle_alpha   90.00
_cell.angle_beta   90.00
_cell.angle_gamma   90.00
#
_symmetry.space_group_name_H-M   'P 1'
#
loop_
_entity.id
_entity.type
_entity.pdbx_description
1 polymer ?
#
loop_
_entity_poly.entity_id
_entity_poly.type
_entity_poly.pdbx_seq_one_letter_code
_entity_poly.pdbx_strand_id
1 'polypeptide(L)' 'KEMNVSDIRGVMHSFNGDSEWLKKFLDLGMLVSYSGVASFKKTHEVHDAVRNTPFDSMMVETDAPYLSPEP' A
#
# COMPACT_ATOMS: atom_id res chain seq x y z
N LYS A 1 25.34 -8.55 -8.68
CA LYS A 1 24.21 -9.27 -9.31
C LYS A 1 23.09 -8.25 -9.44
N GLU A 2 22.62 -7.99 -10.66
CA GLU A 2 21.35 -7.29 -10.85
C GLU A 2 20.21 -8.25 -10.44
N MET A 3 19.19 -7.72 -9.78
CA MET A 3 18.00 -8.47 -9.36
C MET A 3 16.78 -7.65 -9.73
N ASN A 4 15.75 -8.28 -10.29
CA ASN A 4 14.48 -7.60 -10.54
C ASN A 4 13.61 -7.66 -9.28
N VAL A 5 12.79 -6.63 -9.06
CA VAL A 5 11.85 -6.58 -7.92
C VAL A 5 10.87 -7.77 -7.95
N SER A 6 10.48 -8.20 -9.15
CA SER A 6 9.65 -9.39 -9.37
C SER A 6 10.27 -10.68 -8.82
N ASP A 7 11.60 -10.76 -8.76
CA ASP A 7 12.31 -12.00 -8.40
C ASP A 7 12.47 -12.15 -6.87
N ILE A 8 12.52 -11.03 -6.16
CA ILE A 8 12.71 -10.98 -4.70
C ILE A 8 11.43 -10.66 -3.93
N ARG A 9 10.41 -10.12 -4.62
CA ARG A 9 9.21 -9.47 -4.08
C ARG A 9 9.56 -8.29 -3.15
N GLY A 10 8.70 -7.28 -3.15
CA GLY A 10 8.85 -6.10 -2.30
C GLY A 10 7.54 -5.73 -1.62
N VAL A 11 7.63 -4.95 -0.55
CA VAL A 11 6.46 -4.37 0.12
C VAL A 11 6.53 -2.85 -0.04
N MET A 12 5.46 -2.27 -0.55
CA MET A 12 5.23 -0.83 -0.49
C MET A 12 4.64 -0.49 0.87
N HIS A 13 5.53 -0.06 1.77
CA HIS A 13 5.24 0.30 3.16
C HIS A 13 4.34 1.53 3.25
N SER A 14 3.36 1.50 4.16
CA SER A 14 2.48 2.61 4.56
C SER A 14 1.98 3.42 3.36
N PHE A 15 1.39 2.72 2.39
CA PHE A 15 1.01 3.31 1.11
C PHE A 15 -0.03 4.41 1.27
N ASN A 16 0.29 5.58 0.73
CA ASN A 16 -0.51 6.80 0.82
C ASN A 16 -0.71 7.50 -0.54
N GLY A 17 -0.44 6.79 -1.64
CA GLY A 17 -0.59 7.31 -3.00
C GLY A 17 -1.96 7.02 -3.62
N ASP A 18 -2.10 7.40 -4.89
CA ASP A 18 -3.29 7.18 -5.70
C ASP A 18 -3.28 5.81 -6.42
N SER A 19 -4.35 5.55 -7.19
CA SER A 19 -4.48 4.31 -7.96
C SER A 19 -3.47 4.17 -9.11
N GLU A 20 -2.90 5.28 -9.61
CA GLU A 20 -1.88 5.23 -10.66
C GLU A 20 -0.58 4.67 -10.11
N TRP A 21 -0.17 5.16 -8.94
CA TRP A 21 1.00 4.63 -8.22
C TRP A 21 0.79 3.21 -7.76
N LEU A 22 -0.40 2.88 -7.24
CA LEU A 22 -0.76 1.51 -6.90
C LEU A 22 -0.49 0.56 -8.06
N LYS A 23 -1.01 0.89 -9.25
CA LYS A 23 -0.82 0.05 -10.45
C LYS A 23 0.66 -0.18 -10.76
N LYS A 24 1.50 0.86 -10.68
CA LYS A 24 2.94 0.73 -10.93
C LYS A 24 3.61 -0.25 -9.97
N PHE A 25 3.23 -0.25 -8.70
CA PHE A 25 3.79 -1.19 -7.72
C PHE A 25 3.27 -2.61 -7.89
N LEU A 26 2.00 -2.77 -8.25
CA LEU A 26 1.43 -4.09 -8.59
C LEU A 26 2.08 -4.66 -9.87
N ASP A 27 2.32 -3.83 -10.88
CA ASP A 27 3.01 -4.22 -12.13
C ASP A 27 4.46 -4.70 -11.86
N LEU A 28 5.07 -4.25 -10.75
CA LEU A 28 6.38 -4.73 -10.26
C LEU A 28 6.30 -6.00 -9.42
N GLY A 29 5.10 -6.53 -9.17
CA GLY A 29 4.88 -7.71 -8.34
C GLY A 29 5.05 -7.45 -6.84
N MET A 30 4.87 -6.20 -6.40
CA MET A 30 4.97 -5.82 -4.98
C MET A 30 3.66 -6.04 -4.23
N LEU A 31 3.77 -6.30 -2.93
CA LEU A 31 2.67 -6.19 -1.98
C LEU A 31 2.50 -4.73 -1.55
N VAL A 32 1.30 -4.35 -1.17
CA VAL A 32 0.96 -2.99 -0.74
C VAL A 32 0.42 -3.03 0.67
N SER A 33 1.07 -2.29 1.57
CA SER A 33 0.74 -2.27 2.99
C SER A 33 0.06 -0.95 3.36
N TYR A 34 -1.00 -1.06 4.17
CA TYR A 34 -1.79 0.07 4.63
C TYR A 34 -1.71 0.20 6.14
N SER A 35 -1.33 1.39 6.60
CA SER A 35 -1.31 1.78 8.02
C SER A 35 -2.62 2.49 8.41
N GLY A 36 -2.64 3.19 9.55
CA GLY A 36 -3.80 3.97 9.98
C GLY A 36 -4.21 5.07 8.99
N VAL A 37 -3.37 5.45 8.02
CA VAL A 37 -3.73 6.37 6.93
C VAL A 37 -4.98 5.91 6.18
N ALA A 38 -5.20 4.59 6.05
CA ALA A 38 -6.39 4.05 5.39
C ALA A 38 -7.72 4.35 6.11
N SER A 39 -7.67 4.85 7.34
CA SER A 39 -8.85 5.25 8.12
C SER A 39 -9.12 6.76 8.15
N PHE A 40 -8.21 7.59 7.64
CA PHE A 40 -8.32 9.04 7.72
C PHE A 40 -9.42 9.56 6.77
N LYS A 41 -10.32 10.40 7.30
CA LYS A 41 -11.51 10.84 6.53
C LYS A 41 -11.23 11.58 5.23
N LYS A 42 -10.07 12.23 5.12
CA LYS A 42 -9.72 13.12 4.00
C LYS A 42 -8.87 12.45 2.91
N THR A 43 -8.40 11.22 3.12
CA THR A 43 -7.50 10.53 2.18
C THR A 43 -8.29 9.72 1.15
N HIS A 44 -9.08 10.42 0.34
CA HIS A 44 -9.96 9.79 -0.66
C HIS A 44 -9.19 8.93 -1.67
N GLU A 45 -8.04 9.42 -2.13
CA GLU A 45 -7.17 8.69 -3.07
C GLU A 45 -6.65 7.38 -2.47
N VAL A 46 -6.30 7.39 -1.18
CA VAL A 46 -5.88 6.18 -0.47
C VAL A 46 -7.05 5.21 -0.34
N HIS A 47 -8.25 5.69 -0.03
CA HIS A 47 -9.43 4.81 0.02
C HIS A 47 -9.71 4.15 -1.33
N ASP A 48 -9.53 4.88 -2.43
CA ASP A 48 -9.70 4.33 -3.78
C ASP A 48 -8.60 3.33 -4.10
N ALA A 49 -7.35 3.61 -3.71
CA ALA A 49 -6.27 2.64 -3.84
C ALA A 49 -6.52 1.36 -3.02
N VAL A 50 -6.99 1.48 -1.77
CA VAL A 50 -7.36 0.32 -0.93
C VAL A 50 -8.42 -0.53 -1.63
N ARG A 51 -9.47 0.10 -2.20
CA ARG A 51 -10.54 -0.63 -2.93
C ARG A 51 -10.04 -1.30 -4.20
N ASN A 52 -9.04 -0.72 -4.86
CA ASN A 52 -8.46 -1.24 -6.10
C ASN A 52 -7.33 -2.24 -5.87
N THR A 53 -6.87 -2.43 -4.63
CA THR A 53 -5.79 -3.37 -4.32
C THR A 53 -6.33 -4.80 -4.26
N PRO A 54 -5.79 -5.73 -5.06
CA PRO A 54 -6.13 -7.14 -4.97
C PRO A 54 -5.83 -7.70 -3.58
N PHE A 55 -6.73 -8.53 -3.02
CA PHE A 55 -6.58 -9.08 -1.67
C PHE A 55 -5.30 -9.93 -1.49
N ASP A 56 -4.83 -10.60 -2.54
CA ASP A 56 -3.59 -11.39 -2.51
C ASP A 56 -2.32 -10.52 -2.49
N SER A 57 -2.46 -9.23 -2.76
CA SER A 57 -1.40 -8.24 -2.80
C SER A 57 -1.53 -7.18 -1.69
N MET A 58 -2.52 -7.32 -0.81
CA MET A 58 -2.82 -6.39 0.27
C MET A 58 -2.20 -6.83 1.61
N MET A 59 -1.67 -5.87 2.36
CA MET A 59 -1.20 -6.03 3.73
C MET A 59 -1.77 -4.93 4.64
N VAL A 60 -1.85 -5.24 5.94
CA VAL A 60 -2.22 -4.29 6.99
C VAL A 60 -1.05 -4.15 7.95
N GLU A 61 -0.77 -2.92 8.36
CA GLU A 61 0.22 -2.62 9.38
C GLU A 61 -0.23 -1.48 10.30
N THR A 62 0.60 -1.16 11.29
CA THR A 62 0.31 -0.06 12.23
C THR A 62 1.18 1.17 12.00
N ASP A 63 2.39 1.00 11.45
CA ASP A 63 3.43 2.02 11.40
C ASP A 63 3.71 2.69 12.77
N ALA A 64 3.49 1.94 13.85
CA ALA A 64 3.68 2.41 15.21
C ALA A 64 5.13 2.86 15.44
N PRO A 65 5.36 3.96 16.19
CA PRO A 65 4.40 4.69 17.03
C PRO A 65 3.59 5.78 16.30
N TYR A 66 3.62 5.83 14.97
CA TYR A 66 3.00 6.87 14.16
C TYR A 66 1.63 6.43 13.62
N LEU A 67 0.92 7.38 12.99
CA LEU A 67 -0.28 7.12 12.16
C LEU A 67 -1.36 6.29 12.86
N SER A 68 -1.71 6.66 14.09
CA SER A 68 -2.79 6.01 14.83
C SER A 68 -4.11 6.06 14.04
N PRO A 69 -4.82 4.93 13.88
CA PRO A 69 -6.04 4.88 13.07
C PRO A 69 -7.18 5.70 13.70
N GLU A 70 -8.02 6.28 12.84
CA GLU A 70 -9.26 6.96 13.20
C GLU A 70 -10.47 5.99 13.13
N PRO A 71 -11.46 6.11 14.02
CA PRO A 71 -12.71 5.33 13.98
C PRO A 71 -13.71 5.79 12.90
#